data_AF-V5HV12-F1
#
_entry.id   AF-V5HV12-F1
#
_cell.length_a   1.000
_cell.length_b   1.000
_cell.length_c   1.000
_cell.angle_alpha   90.00
_cell.angle_beta   90.00
_cell.angle_gamma   90.00
#
_symmetry.space_group_name_H-M   'P 1'
#
loop_
_entity.id
_entity.type
_entity.pdbx_description
1 polymer ?
#
loop_
_entity_poly.entity_id
_entity_poly.type
_entity_poly.pdbx_seq_one_letter_code
_entity_poly.pdbx_strand_id
1 'polypeptide(L)'
;SIHQFPIPEGKSGQQATELLQKRLETLGAVREGVFCVDCETYYSAPNINPSRSVNIIHDTEHPATCFALLDTGLCLVADTTFDMLMLKMAGIYSPKKSTKMEAKGPRYEVADFLVKVGSVSMGPSFRGILVEVEYLPCVVPSSCWDLMREFLQGFMGTAVQGPPQYLQGRMNELYNPVDTVQQYMDHFNSFRRASVASIAASVK
;
A
#
# COMPACT_ATOMS: atom_id res chain seq x y z
N SER A 1 -2.68 -5.71 -7.87
CA SER A 1 -2.18 -4.42 -8.42
C SER A 1 -2.66 -3.27 -7.55
N ILE A 2 -1.79 -2.30 -7.22
CA ILE A 2 -2.14 -1.16 -6.34
C ILE A 2 -1.99 0.18 -7.08
N HIS A 3 -3.07 0.98 -7.08
CA HIS A 3 -3.13 2.28 -7.74
C HIS A 3 -3.55 3.38 -6.79
N GLN A 4 -3.00 4.58 -6.97
CA GLN A 4 -3.49 5.78 -6.29
C GLN A 4 -4.75 6.30 -6.98
N PHE A 5 -5.78 6.62 -6.20
CA PHE A 5 -6.95 7.32 -6.71
C PHE A 5 -6.80 8.84 -6.51
N PRO A 6 -6.90 9.66 -7.58
CA PRO A 6 -6.81 11.10 -7.45
C PRO A 6 -8.05 11.65 -6.74
N ILE A 7 -7.85 12.63 -5.87
CA ILE A 7 -8.94 13.35 -5.21
C ILE A 7 -9.52 14.33 -6.22
N PRO A 8 -10.80 14.22 -6.62
CA PRO A 8 -11.39 15.15 -7.56
C PRO A 8 -11.39 16.59 -7.02
N GLU A 9 -11.29 17.56 -7.92
CA GLU A 9 -11.31 18.98 -7.54
C GLU A 9 -12.55 19.32 -6.71
N GLY A 10 -12.35 20.10 -5.63
CA GLY A 10 -13.42 20.50 -4.72
C GLY A 10 -13.93 19.40 -3.78
N LYS A 11 -13.38 18.19 -3.80
CA LYS A 11 -13.75 17.11 -2.88
C LYS A 11 -12.74 16.89 -1.76
N SER A 12 -13.22 16.47 -0.61
CA SER A 12 -12.37 15.92 0.45
C SER A 12 -11.96 14.47 0.15
N GLY A 13 -10.91 13.99 0.83
CA GLY A 13 -10.51 12.58 0.73
C GLY A 13 -11.65 11.61 1.09
N GLN A 14 -12.44 11.94 2.11
CA GLN A 14 -13.61 11.14 2.48
C GLN A 14 -14.65 11.08 1.36
N GLN A 15 -14.99 12.24 0.77
CA GLN A 15 -15.95 12.30 -0.34
C GLN A 15 -15.46 11.56 -1.59
N ALA A 16 -14.14 11.59 -1.84
CA ALA A 16 -13.53 10.84 -2.94
C ALA A 16 -13.58 9.32 -2.69
N THR A 17 -13.33 8.87 -1.46
CA THR A 17 -13.45 7.47 -1.05
C THR A 17 -14.90 6.97 -1.17
N GLU A 18 -15.87 7.73 -0.67
CA GLU A 18 -17.30 7.39 -0.77
C GLU A 18 -17.78 7.32 -2.23
N LEU A 19 -17.32 8.26 -3.08
CA LEU A 19 -17.59 8.21 -4.52
C LEU A 19 -17.10 6.90 -5.14
N LEU A 20 -15.88 6.48 -4.79
CA LEU A 20 -15.28 5.27 -5.34
C LEU A 20 -16.02 4.01 -4.89
N GLN A 21 -16.37 3.93 -3.60
CA GLN A 21 -17.17 2.84 -3.03
C GLN A 21 -18.52 2.73 -3.74
N LYS A 22 -19.23 3.85 -3.93
CA LYS A 22 -20.51 3.85 -4.65
C LYS A 22 -20.38 3.38 -6.10
N ARG A 23 -19.29 3.74 -6.78
CA ARG A 23 -19.03 3.25 -8.15
C ARG A 23 -18.82 1.74 -8.17
N LEU A 24 -18.06 1.19 -7.23
CA LEU A 24 -17.87 -0.27 -7.10
C LEU A 24 -19.19 -1.00 -6.82
N GLU A 25 -19.99 -0.49 -5.88
CA GLU A 25 -21.30 -1.07 -5.56
C GLU A 25 -22.25 -1.02 -6.77
N THR A 26 -22.18 0.04 -7.58
CA THR A 26 -22.94 0.13 -8.85
C THR A 26 -22.49 -0.90 -9.89
N LEU A 27 -21.22 -1.33 -9.85
CA LEU A 27 -20.71 -2.44 -10.66
C LEU A 27 -21.06 -3.82 -10.10
N GLY A 28 -21.85 -3.89 -9.03
CA GLY A 28 -22.27 -5.14 -8.39
C GLY A 28 -21.29 -5.66 -7.34
N ALA A 29 -20.33 -4.84 -6.88
CA ALA A 29 -19.44 -5.24 -5.81
C ALA A 29 -20.17 -5.34 -4.47
N VAL A 30 -19.90 -6.43 -3.75
CA VAL A 30 -20.44 -6.71 -2.42
C VAL A 30 -19.36 -6.46 -1.39
N ARG A 31 -19.69 -5.74 -0.33
CA ARG A 31 -18.73 -5.44 0.75
C ARG A 31 -18.53 -6.67 1.63
N GLU A 32 -17.30 -7.15 1.66
CA GLU A 32 -16.86 -8.35 2.37
C GLU A 32 -15.76 -7.99 3.38
N GLY A 33 -16.13 -7.17 4.36
CA GLY A 33 -15.28 -6.80 5.49
C GLY A 33 -14.45 -5.52 5.31
N VAL A 34 -13.30 -5.51 5.98
CA VAL A 34 -12.34 -4.41 6.02
C VAL A 34 -10.93 -4.96 5.96
N PHE A 35 -10.00 -4.15 5.49
CA PHE A 35 -8.58 -4.48 5.46
C PHE A 35 -7.76 -3.35 6.11
N CYS A 36 -6.54 -3.69 6.52
CA CYS A 36 -5.54 -2.75 6.97
C CYS A 36 -4.15 -3.23 6.54
N VAL A 37 -3.39 -2.35 5.90
CA VAL A 37 -1.96 -2.51 5.67
C VAL A 37 -1.24 -1.39 6.38
N ASP A 38 -0.40 -1.73 7.34
CA ASP A 38 0.36 -0.75 8.12
C ASP A 38 1.86 -0.96 8.01
N CYS A 39 2.60 0.14 8.06
CA CYS A 39 4.05 0.17 7.89
C CYS A 39 4.71 1.06 8.94
N GLU A 40 5.53 0.44 9.77
CA GLU A 40 6.42 1.14 10.69
C GLU A 40 7.86 1.10 10.19
N THR A 41 8.49 2.27 10.07
CA THR A 41 9.88 2.38 9.63
C THR A 41 10.80 2.56 10.83
N TYR A 42 11.73 1.64 10.97
CA TYR A 42 12.81 1.67 11.94
C TYR A 42 14.08 2.19 11.27
N TYR A 43 14.77 3.10 11.94
CA TYR A 43 16.02 3.70 11.46
C TYR A 43 17.18 3.22 12.33
N SER A 44 18.32 2.96 11.68
CA SER A 44 19.54 2.58 12.39
C SER A 44 19.99 3.71 13.32
N ALA A 45 20.63 3.33 14.42
CA ALA A 45 21.23 4.26 15.35
C ALA A 45 22.28 5.15 14.65
N PRO A 46 22.51 6.40 15.11
CA PRO A 46 23.38 7.36 14.43
C PRO A 46 24.83 6.93 14.25
N ASN A 47 25.30 5.99 15.07
CA ASN A 47 26.64 5.40 15.03
C ASN A 47 26.79 4.32 13.95
N ILE A 48 25.72 3.92 13.27
CA ILE A 48 25.73 2.94 12.17
C ILE A 48 25.83 3.69 10.84
N ASN A 49 26.94 3.46 10.12
CA ASN A 49 27.24 4.10 8.83
C ASN A 49 27.51 3.01 7.76
N PRO A 50 26.81 3.03 6.61
CA PRO A 50 25.73 3.95 6.23
C PRO A 50 24.48 3.78 7.08
N SER A 51 23.70 4.86 7.21
CA SER A 51 22.38 4.80 7.86
C SER A 51 21.48 3.83 7.08
N ARG A 52 20.80 2.95 7.82
CA ARG A 52 19.91 1.92 7.28
C ARG A 52 18.49 2.15 7.78
N SER A 53 17.54 1.61 7.04
CA SER A 53 16.16 1.50 7.51
C SER A 53 15.59 0.12 7.23
N VAL A 54 14.66 -0.27 8.08
CA VAL A 54 13.86 -1.48 7.94
C VAL A 54 12.40 -1.08 8.09
N ASN A 55 11.57 -1.55 7.18
CA ASN A 55 10.14 -1.27 7.16
C ASN A 55 9.42 -2.55 7.55
N ILE A 56 8.77 -2.53 8.70
CA ILE A 56 7.96 -3.63 9.19
C ILE A 56 6.55 -3.38 8.69
N ILE A 57 6.03 -4.31 7.90
CA ILE A 57 4.74 -4.21 7.23
C ILE A 57 3.87 -5.39 7.68
N HIS A 58 2.64 -5.06 8.08
CA HIS A 58 1.59 -6.01 8.41
C HIS A 58 0.41 -5.80 7.48
N ASP A 59 -0.16 -6.92 7.03
CA ASP A 59 -1.35 -6.96 6.18
C ASP A 59 -2.38 -7.88 6.83
N THR A 60 -3.60 -7.40 7.01
CA THR A 60 -4.70 -8.19 7.58
C THR A 60 -5.08 -9.41 6.74
N GLU A 61 -4.75 -9.45 5.44
CA GLU A 61 -4.91 -10.67 4.62
C GLU A 61 -3.86 -11.75 4.94
N HIS A 62 -2.77 -11.36 5.61
CA HIS A 62 -1.68 -12.25 6.03
C HIS A 62 -1.40 -12.10 7.53
N PRO A 63 -2.39 -12.37 8.41
CA PRO A 63 -2.35 -11.96 9.82
C PRO A 63 -1.25 -12.65 10.66
N ALA A 64 -0.72 -13.78 10.19
CA ALA A 64 0.38 -14.50 10.84
C ALA A 64 1.77 -14.12 10.30
N THR A 65 1.84 -13.19 9.34
CA THR A 65 3.07 -12.84 8.61
C THR A 65 3.51 -11.42 8.93
N CYS A 66 4.81 -11.27 9.18
CA CYS A 66 5.52 -10.01 9.27
C CYS A 66 6.41 -9.88 8.04
N PHE A 67 6.29 -8.78 7.31
CA PHE A 67 7.14 -8.47 6.17
C PHE A 67 8.16 -7.39 6.58
N ALA A 68 9.43 -7.75 6.66
CA ALA A 68 10.51 -6.84 6.99
C ALA A 68 11.29 -6.45 5.72
N LEU A 69 10.99 -5.27 5.19
CA LEU A 69 11.55 -4.76 3.95
C LEU A 69 12.74 -3.84 4.22
N LEU A 70 13.92 -4.28 3.77
CA LEU A 70 15.18 -3.55 3.90
C LEU A 70 15.29 -2.43 2.85
N ASP A 71 16.13 -1.44 3.13
CA ASP A 71 16.50 -0.36 2.19
C ASP A 71 17.11 -0.87 0.87
N THR A 72 17.65 -2.08 0.87
CA THR A 72 18.16 -2.78 -0.33
C THR A 72 17.06 -3.33 -1.25
N GLY A 73 15.79 -3.29 -0.81
CA GLY A 73 14.66 -3.90 -1.51
C GLY A 73 14.43 -5.37 -1.19
N LEU A 74 15.32 -6.01 -0.40
CA LEU A 74 15.10 -7.37 0.10
C LEU A 74 13.96 -7.38 1.12
N CYS A 75 12.99 -8.27 0.92
CA CYS A 75 11.92 -8.52 1.88
C CYS A 75 12.18 -9.83 2.62
N LEU A 76 12.32 -9.75 3.94
CA LEU A 76 12.33 -10.91 4.82
C LEU A 76 10.89 -11.20 5.23
N VAL A 77 10.48 -12.46 5.09
CA VAL A 77 9.15 -12.93 5.50
C VAL A 77 9.34 -13.75 6.77
N ALA A 78 8.70 -13.31 7.85
CA ALA A 78 8.78 -13.94 9.16
C ALA A 78 7.39 -14.05 9.80
N ASP A 79 7.30 -14.69 10.96
CA ASP A 79 6.10 -14.63 11.79
C ASP A 79 6.04 -13.32 12.59
N THR A 80 4.94 -13.10 13.31
CA THR A 80 4.72 -11.91 14.13
C THR A 80 5.64 -11.80 15.35
N THR A 81 6.42 -12.85 15.69
CA THR A 81 7.43 -12.74 16.76
C THR A 81 8.61 -11.86 16.36
N PHE A 82 8.76 -11.55 15.07
CA PHE A 82 9.73 -10.59 14.58
C PHE A 82 9.55 -9.19 15.21
N ASP A 83 8.33 -8.79 15.57
CA ASP A 83 8.08 -7.53 16.28
C ASP A 83 8.78 -7.51 17.64
N MET A 84 8.80 -8.64 18.35
CA MET A 84 9.52 -8.78 19.61
C MET A 84 11.03 -8.64 19.41
N LEU A 85 11.57 -9.15 18.30
CA LEU A 85 12.96 -8.94 17.94
C LEU A 85 13.25 -7.44 17.75
N MET A 86 12.39 -6.72 17.01
CA MET A 86 12.55 -5.28 16.80
C MET A 86 12.54 -4.49 18.11
N LEU A 87 11.70 -4.88 19.08
CA LEU A 87 11.71 -4.30 20.43
C LEU A 87 13.04 -4.55 21.17
N LYS A 88 13.62 -5.74 21.04
CA LYS A 88 14.95 -6.05 21.63
C LYS A 88 16.08 -5.29 20.94
N MET A 89 15.89 -4.89 19.68
CA MET A 89 16.84 -4.12 18.89
C MET A 89 16.73 -2.61 19.06
N ALA A 90 15.92 -2.08 19.99
CA ALA A 90 15.66 -0.64 20.14
C ALA A 90 16.91 0.26 20.25
N GLY A 91 18.05 -0.26 20.71
CA GLY A 91 19.34 0.46 20.76
C GLY A 91 20.09 0.53 19.41
N ILE A 92 19.69 -0.28 18.44
CA ILE A 92 20.28 -0.41 17.10
C ILE A 92 19.32 0.13 16.05
N TYR A 93 18.03 -0.13 16.19
CA TYR A 93 16.96 0.31 15.30
C TYR A 93 15.83 0.91 16.11
N SER A 94 15.40 2.12 15.76
CA SER A 94 14.31 2.80 16.47
C SER A 94 13.31 3.44 15.50
N PRO A 95 12.00 3.38 15.80
CA PRO A 95 10.99 4.05 14.99
C PRO A 95 10.93 5.54 15.34
N LYS A 96 10.49 6.36 14.38
CA LYS A 96 10.18 7.77 14.63
C LYS A 96 8.72 7.91 15.06
N LYS A 97 8.46 8.84 15.99
CA LYS A 97 7.09 9.14 16.41
C LYS A 97 6.28 9.68 15.23
N SER A 98 5.03 9.24 15.14
CA SER A 98 4.03 9.74 14.16
C SER A 98 4.40 9.55 12.69
N THR A 99 5.28 8.59 12.36
CA THR A 99 5.63 8.26 10.96
C THR A 99 5.05 6.92 10.48
N LYS A 100 4.28 6.22 11.31
CA LYS A 100 3.57 5.01 10.92
C LYS A 100 2.62 5.33 9.77
N MET A 101 2.76 4.60 8.67
CA MET A 101 1.86 4.67 7.54
C MET A 101 0.78 3.61 7.71
N GLU A 102 -0.44 3.92 7.29
CA GLU A 102 -1.57 3.00 7.34
C GLU A 102 -2.42 3.21 6.08
N ALA A 103 -2.83 2.13 5.43
CA ALA A 103 -3.87 2.11 4.42
C ALA A 103 -5.00 1.21 4.93
N LYS A 104 -6.17 1.78 5.18
CA LYS A 104 -7.32 1.03 5.70
C LYS A 104 -8.61 1.40 5.03
N GLY A 105 -9.52 0.44 4.96
CA GLY A 105 -10.86 0.68 4.44
C GLY A 105 -11.64 -0.59 4.16
N PRO A 106 -12.76 -0.48 3.43
CA PRO A 106 -13.56 -1.64 3.05
C PRO A 106 -12.87 -2.54 2.02
N ARG A 107 -13.15 -3.82 2.16
CA ARG A 107 -12.86 -4.90 1.21
C ARG A 107 -14.15 -5.28 0.49
N TYR A 108 -14.07 -5.54 -0.81
CA TYR A 108 -15.18 -5.90 -1.67
C TYR A 108 -14.84 -7.12 -2.53
N GLU A 109 -15.87 -7.84 -2.92
CA GLU A 109 -15.80 -8.88 -3.95
C GLU A 109 -16.75 -8.54 -5.10
N VAL A 110 -16.29 -8.75 -6.33
CA VAL A 110 -17.10 -8.57 -7.54
C VAL A 110 -16.67 -9.59 -8.59
N ALA A 111 -17.53 -10.57 -8.84
CA ALA A 111 -17.18 -11.74 -9.65
C ALA A 111 -15.85 -12.36 -9.18
N ASP A 112 -14.85 -12.44 -10.05
CA ASP A 112 -13.54 -13.05 -9.78
C ASP A 112 -12.51 -12.06 -9.17
N PHE A 113 -12.95 -10.86 -8.77
CA PHE A 113 -12.08 -9.81 -8.26
C PHE A 113 -12.29 -9.53 -6.78
N LEU A 114 -11.17 -9.31 -6.09
CA LEU A 114 -11.12 -8.72 -4.77
C LEU A 114 -10.66 -7.26 -4.92
N VAL A 115 -11.41 -6.32 -4.34
CA VAL A 115 -11.12 -4.89 -4.39
C VAL A 115 -11.04 -4.31 -2.99
N LYS A 116 -9.95 -3.60 -2.69
CA LYS A 116 -9.75 -2.90 -1.42
C LYS A 116 -9.64 -1.41 -1.68
N VAL A 117 -10.45 -0.60 -1.00
CA VAL A 117 -10.41 0.87 -1.10
C VAL A 117 -9.87 1.44 0.20
N GLY A 118 -8.60 1.86 0.19
CA GLY A 118 -7.88 2.31 1.38
C GLY A 118 -7.70 3.82 1.45
N SER A 119 -8.11 4.42 2.57
CA SER A 119 -7.61 5.76 2.94
C SER A 119 -6.23 5.61 3.58
N VAL A 120 -5.27 6.38 3.08
CA VAL A 120 -3.89 6.38 3.56
C VAL A 120 -3.67 7.49 4.56
N SER A 121 -3.04 7.18 5.69
CA SER A 121 -2.58 8.17 6.67
C SER A 121 -1.11 7.97 7.05
N MET A 122 -0.49 9.05 7.54
CA MET A 122 0.78 9.03 8.25
C MET A 122 0.54 9.58 9.65
N GLY A 123 0.59 8.71 10.67
CA GLY A 123 0.04 9.02 11.99
C GLY A 123 -1.44 9.44 11.85
N PRO A 124 -1.86 10.58 12.43
CA PRO A 124 -3.24 11.06 12.32
C PRO A 124 -3.56 11.78 11.00
N SER A 125 -2.55 12.05 10.15
CA SER A 125 -2.73 12.91 8.97
C SER A 125 -3.06 12.09 7.72
N PHE A 126 -4.20 12.37 7.10
CA PHE A 126 -4.56 11.81 5.79
C PHE A 126 -3.55 12.20 4.69
N ARG A 127 -3.26 11.26 3.78
CA ARG A 127 -2.27 11.41 2.70
C ARG A 127 -2.79 11.09 1.31
N GLY A 128 -3.82 10.24 1.19
CA GLY A 128 -4.36 9.89 -0.12
C GLY A 128 -5.25 8.66 -0.07
N ILE A 129 -5.57 8.13 -1.25
CA ILE A 129 -6.42 6.95 -1.42
C ILE A 129 -5.66 5.95 -2.28
N LEU A 130 -5.61 4.70 -1.84
CA LEU A 130 -5.09 3.57 -2.60
C LEU A 130 -6.23 2.60 -2.91
N VAL A 131 -6.13 1.99 -4.09
CA VAL A 131 -7.03 0.95 -4.56
C VAL A 131 -6.17 -0.26 -4.88
N GLU A 132 -6.40 -1.36 -4.17
CA GLU A 132 -5.83 -2.65 -4.52
C GLU A 132 -6.89 -3.48 -5.24
N VAL A 133 -6.51 -4.09 -6.36
CA VAL A 133 -7.33 -5.05 -7.08
C VAL A 133 -6.52 -6.32 -7.31
N GLU A 134 -7.13 -7.45 -7.00
CA GLU A 134 -6.62 -8.79 -7.24
C GLU A 134 -7.61 -9.57 -8.11
N TYR A 135 -7.08 -10.26 -9.12
CA TYR A 135 -7.84 -11.20 -9.94
C TYR A 135 -7.50 -12.61 -9.47
N LEU A 136 -8.44 -13.26 -8.81
CA LEU A 136 -8.21 -14.52 -8.08
C LEU A 136 -7.84 -15.72 -8.97
N PRO A 137 -8.37 -15.86 -10.22
CA PRO A 137 -8.08 -17.03 -11.05
C PRO A 137 -6.68 -17.10 -11.66
N CYS A 138 -5.89 -16.01 -11.65
CA CYS A 138 -4.59 -15.99 -12.31
C CYS A 138 -3.54 -15.21 -11.52
N VAL A 139 -2.43 -15.88 -11.24
CA VAL A 139 -1.28 -15.33 -10.49
C VAL A 139 -0.12 -14.89 -11.38
N VAL A 140 -0.26 -14.94 -12.71
CA VAL A 140 0.75 -14.46 -13.67
C VAL A 140 0.26 -13.13 -14.27
N PRO A 141 0.84 -11.97 -13.88
CA PRO A 141 0.29 -10.67 -14.24
C PRO A 141 0.11 -10.45 -15.75
N SER A 142 1.05 -10.88 -16.58
CA SER A 142 0.98 -10.71 -18.04
C SER A 142 -0.18 -11.46 -18.67
N SER A 143 -0.66 -12.53 -18.04
CA SER A 143 -1.79 -13.32 -18.55
C SER A 143 -3.15 -12.68 -18.24
N CYS A 144 -3.24 -11.82 -17.21
CA CYS A 144 -4.51 -11.23 -16.75
C CYS A 144 -4.54 -9.69 -16.75
N TRP A 145 -3.42 -9.01 -17.04
CA TRP A 145 -3.31 -7.56 -16.88
C TRP A 145 -4.33 -6.76 -17.69
N ASP A 146 -4.58 -7.11 -18.95
CA ASP A 146 -5.54 -6.35 -19.78
C ASP A 146 -6.97 -6.42 -19.22
N LEU A 147 -7.37 -7.60 -18.73
CA LEU A 147 -8.65 -7.80 -18.03
C LEU A 147 -8.69 -6.97 -16.73
N MET A 148 -7.64 -7.04 -15.91
CA MET A 148 -7.54 -6.25 -14.68
C MET A 148 -7.61 -4.75 -14.96
N ARG A 149 -6.95 -4.28 -16.03
CA ARG A 149 -6.92 -2.89 -16.46
C ARG A 149 -8.30 -2.41 -16.89
N GLU A 150 -9.02 -3.19 -17.68
CA GLU A 150 -10.38 -2.85 -18.11
C GLU A 150 -11.32 -2.72 -16.90
N PHE A 151 -11.27 -3.68 -15.98
CA PHE A 151 -12.04 -3.65 -14.74
C PHE A 151 -11.70 -2.41 -13.89
N LEU A 152 -10.42 -2.15 -13.66
CA LEU A 152 -9.93 -0.96 -12.93
C LEU A 152 -10.40 0.35 -13.57
N GLN A 153 -10.33 0.47 -14.90
CA GLN A 153 -10.78 1.65 -15.64
C GLN A 153 -12.30 1.86 -15.53
N GLY A 154 -13.08 0.80 -15.32
CA GLY A 154 -14.54 0.87 -15.14
C GLY A 154 -14.99 1.77 -13.98
N PHE A 155 -14.23 1.85 -12.88
CA PHE A 155 -14.58 2.68 -11.72
C PHE A 155 -13.55 3.77 -11.39
N MET A 156 -12.27 3.58 -11.76
CA MET A 156 -11.20 4.57 -11.56
C MET A 156 -10.98 5.50 -12.76
N GLY A 157 -11.53 5.17 -13.94
CA GLY A 157 -11.34 5.94 -15.16
C GLY A 157 -9.86 6.02 -15.59
N THR A 158 -9.43 7.20 -16.03
CA THR A 158 -8.07 7.43 -16.54
C THR A 158 -6.99 7.45 -15.45
N ALA A 159 -7.32 7.23 -14.18
CA ALA A 159 -6.30 7.07 -13.13
C ALA A 159 -5.42 5.83 -13.35
N VAL A 160 -5.88 4.88 -14.16
CA VAL A 160 -5.20 3.60 -14.44
C VAL A 160 -4.54 3.71 -15.82
N GLN A 161 -3.25 4.09 -15.82
CA GLN A 161 -2.46 4.31 -17.04
C GLN A 161 -1.73 3.04 -17.52
N GLY A 162 -1.35 2.16 -16.60
CA GLY A 162 -0.54 0.98 -16.89
C GLY A 162 -0.21 0.19 -15.63
N PRO A 163 0.56 -0.91 -15.76
CA PRO A 163 0.94 -1.72 -14.61
C PRO A 163 1.80 -0.89 -13.63
N PRO A 164 1.65 -1.11 -12.32
CA PRO A 164 2.49 -0.51 -11.30
C PRO A 164 3.98 -0.67 -11.62
N GLN A 165 4.79 0.34 -11.31
CA GLN A 165 6.21 0.37 -11.66
C GLN A 165 6.96 -0.89 -11.20
N TYR A 166 6.66 -1.36 -9.99
CA TYR A 166 7.24 -2.58 -9.42
C TYR A 166 6.98 -3.82 -10.29
N LEU A 167 5.79 -3.93 -10.89
CA LEU A 167 5.39 -5.11 -11.66
C LEU A 167 5.92 -5.14 -13.09
N GLN A 168 6.31 -3.99 -13.66
CA GLN A 168 6.74 -3.92 -15.07
C GLN A 168 7.87 -4.91 -15.42
N GLY A 169 8.83 -5.09 -14.51
CA GLY A 169 9.94 -6.04 -14.70
C GLY A 169 9.61 -7.49 -14.34
N ARG A 170 8.42 -7.76 -13.80
CA ARG A 170 8.01 -9.04 -13.21
C ARG A 170 6.68 -9.55 -13.76
N MET A 171 6.21 -8.98 -14.88
CA MET A 171 4.90 -9.32 -15.43
C MET A 171 4.76 -10.81 -15.76
N ASN A 172 5.85 -11.51 -16.06
CA ASN A 172 5.86 -12.94 -16.38
C ASN A 172 6.24 -13.84 -15.19
N GLU A 173 6.42 -13.28 -14.00
CA GLU A 173 6.73 -14.03 -12.79
C GLU A 173 5.45 -14.39 -12.03
N LEU A 174 5.56 -15.34 -11.08
CA LEU A 174 4.46 -15.65 -10.18
C LEU A 174 4.30 -14.52 -9.16
N TYR A 175 3.12 -13.91 -9.17
CA TYR A 175 2.73 -12.92 -8.18
C TYR A 175 2.59 -13.57 -6.81
N ASN A 176 3.13 -12.91 -5.79
CA ASN A 176 3.12 -13.36 -4.41
C ASN A 176 2.88 -12.19 -3.43
N PRO A 177 2.60 -12.46 -2.15
CA PRO A 177 2.31 -11.40 -1.17
C PRO A 177 3.41 -10.34 -1.02
N VAL A 178 4.68 -10.68 -1.25
CA VAL A 178 5.77 -9.70 -1.20
C VAL A 178 5.60 -8.64 -2.28
N ASP A 179 5.07 -9.00 -3.45
CA ASP A 179 4.83 -8.03 -4.53
C ASP A 179 3.75 -7.01 -4.14
N THR A 180 2.72 -7.41 -3.40
CA THR A 180 1.71 -6.52 -2.82
C THR A 180 2.34 -5.55 -1.82
N VAL A 181 3.13 -6.08 -0.89
CA VAL A 181 3.80 -5.29 0.15
C VAL A 181 4.79 -4.28 -0.43
N GLN A 182 5.53 -4.66 -1.46
CA GLN A 182 6.45 -3.77 -2.17
C GLN A 182 5.72 -2.63 -2.88
N GLN A 183 4.60 -2.92 -3.54
CA GLN A 183 3.76 -1.90 -4.15
C GLN A 183 3.19 -0.92 -3.10
N TYR A 184 2.73 -1.41 -1.95
CA TYR A 184 2.31 -0.52 -0.84
C TYR A 184 3.47 0.36 -0.37
N MET A 185 4.66 -0.20 -0.22
CA MET A 185 5.84 0.54 0.20
C MET A 185 6.22 1.65 -0.79
N ASP A 186 6.15 1.39 -2.10
CA ASP A 186 6.41 2.39 -3.13
C ASP A 186 5.47 3.60 -2.98
N HIS A 187 4.18 3.34 -2.76
CA HIS A 187 3.18 4.38 -2.50
C HIS A 187 3.43 5.11 -1.18
N PHE A 188 3.71 4.39 -0.10
CA PHE A 188 4.01 4.98 1.20
C PHE A 188 5.24 5.89 1.15
N ASN A 189 6.28 5.49 0.44
CA ASN A 189 7.45 6.32 0.19
C ASN A 189 7.10 7.57 -0.62
N SER A 190 6.24 7.44 -1.62
CA SER A 190 5.74 8.59 -2.39
C SER A 190 5.03 9.60 -1.48
N PHE A 191 4.11 9.15 -0.62
CA PHE A 191 3.40 10.01 0.34
C PHE A 191 4.32 10.67 1.37
N ARG A 192 5.33 9.95 1.87
CA ARG A 192 6.35 10.51 2.77
C ARG A 192 7.11 11.66 2.10
N ARG A 193 7.56 11.47 0.84
CA ARG A 193 8.27 12.51 0.07
C ARG A 193 7.38 13.73 -0.21
N ALA A 194 6.12 13.51 -0.58
CA ALA A 194 5.17 14.59 -0.82
C ALA A 194 4.96 15.46 0.44
N SER A 195 4.93 14.86 1.63
CA SER A 195 4.82 15.61 2.89
C SER A 195 6.03 16.49 3.17
N VAL A 196 7.25 16.07 2.79
CA VAL A 196 8.46 16.89 2.99
C VAL A 196 8.44 18.10 2.05
N ALA A 197 8.01 17.89 0.80
CA ALA A 197 7.89 18.96 -0.19
C ALA A 197 6.85 20.02 0.20
N SER A 198 5.69 19.62 0.75
CA SER A 198 4.66 20.56 1.18
C SER A 198 5.11 21.43 2.37
N ILE A 199 5.86 20.86 3.33
CA ILE A 199 6.41 21.61 4.47
C ILE A 199 7.47 22.61 3.99
N ALA A 200 8.36 22.21 3.09
CA ALA A 200 9.38 23.11 2.54
C ALA A 200 8.78 24.28 1.74
N ALA A 201 7.62 24.08 1.11
CA ALA A 201 6.91 25.13 0.38
C ALA A 201 6.19 26.13 1.30
N SER A 202 5.68 25.70 2.45
CA SER A 202 5.02 26.60 3.43
C SER A 202 5.98 27.44 4.27
N VAL A 203 7.28 27.20 4.18
CA VAL A 203 8.33 27.95 4.91
C VAL A 203 9.02 29.00 4.01
N LYS A 204 8.59 29.12 2.75
CA LYS A 204 8.99 30.19 1.82
C LYS A 204 7.85 31.19 1.65
#